data_AF-A0A9E2LGD3-F1
#
_entry.id   AF-A0A9E2LGD3-F1
#
_cell.length_a   1.000
_cell.length_b   1.000
_cell.length_c   1.000
_cell.angle_alpha   90.00
_cell.angle_beta   90.00
_cell.angle_gamma   90.00
#
_symmetry.space_group_name_H-M   'P 1'
#
loop_
_entity.id
_entity.type
_entity.pdbx_description
1 polymer ?
#
loop_
_entity_poly.entity_id
_entity_poly.type
_entity_poly.pdbx_seq_one_letter_code
_entity_poly.pdbx_strand_id
1 'polypeptide(L)'
;MLHLSHLLLRSVWSLVSLLTAGAMLQAAPQPTKPPPPVTASPAPFVDLGVKDTGVFGQFQSKVGFSLPKLAVGGTRIHVNKKTRMLVLYDGAIPRKVYPVALGFAPVGHKKKQGDGRTPEGSYTICEALHANLGPSYGARSLRLSYPGLSDAQAALASGLIDKTVFGRIRDAHVKNTMPPQTSPLGGSIRIHGGGAATDWTLGCIALRDTDVIELYDRVRVGTPVVVSADKTPDDRDGDGIPDLLDTLIGAIKLVHNAAKYDGRYFAVKYPGGDVPAAYGVCTDVVIRAMRNAGIDLQKDIVGHIRANRGLYPWITKPDTNIDHRRVRNMIVYFTATYKLLDRGFTAASRATYLPGDVVFMDTLPKAGPDHVGVVSEEIDIAGNPTVINNWTTGYVTQRMSLLPTIPVTHHFRLIPK
;
A
#
# COMPACT_ATOMS: atom_id res chain seq x y z
N MET A 1 -97.80 -11.51 -2.97
CA MET A 1 -97.66 -11.73 -1.50
C MET A 1 -96.20 -11.43 -1.17
N LEU A 2 -95.87 -10.22 -0.68
CA LEU A 2 -95.69 -9.88 0.76
C LEU A 2 -94.68 -10.87 1.40
N HIS A 3 -93.53 -10.49 1.97
CA HIS A 3 -93.26 -9.33 2.82
C HIS A 3 -91.76 -9.03 2.97
N LEU A 4 -91.51 -7.79 3.40
CA LEU A 4 -90.25 -7.19 3.81
C LEU A 4 -89.86 -7.58 5.25
N SER A 5 -88.58 -7.32 5.58
CA SER A 5 -88.03 -6.90 6.88
C SER A 5 -87.93 -7.89 8.06
N HIS A 6 -86.70 -8.13 8.54
CA HIS A 6 -86.21 -7.49 9.77
C HIS A 6 -84.68 -7.56 9.92
N LEU A 7 -84.12 -6.41 10.30
CA LEU A 7 -82.78 -6.15 10.83
C LEU A 7 -82.40 -7.10 11.98
N LEU A 8 -81.12 -7.47 12.06
CA LEU A 8 -80.37 -7.50 13.33
C LEU A 8 -78.88 -7.27 13.04
N LEU A 9 -78.38 -6.11 13.47
CA LEU A 9 -76.98 -5.73 13.52
C LEU A 9 -76.19 -6.77 14.33
N ARG A 10 -75.11 -7.30 13.75
CA ARG A 10 -73.94 -7.75 14.51
C ARG A 10 -72.69 -7.19 13.85
N SER A 11 -72.19 -6.13 14.47
CA SER A 11 -70.85 -5.59 14.36
C SER A 11 -69.80 -6.69 14.43
N VAL A 12 -69.08 -6.93 13.33
CA VAL A 12 -67.82 -7.66 13.36
C VAL A 12 -66.72 -6.64 13.07
N TRP A 13 -66.07 -6.21 14.15
CA TRP A 13 -64.76 -5.61 14.09
C TRP A 13 -63.79 -6.66 13.56
N SER A 14 -63.37 -6.56 12.30
CA SER A 14 -62.15 -7.24 11.86
C SER A 14 -60.97 -6.39 12.32
N LEU A 15 -60.43 -6.78 13.48
CA LEU A 15 -59.10 -6.36 13.94
C LEU A 15 -58.11 -6.55 12.78
N VAL A 16 -57.51 -5.44 12.34
CA VAL A 16 -56.19 -5.47 11.72
C VAL A 16 -55.21 -5.84 12.83
N SER A 17 -55.02 -7.13 13.03
CA SER A 17 -53.93 -7.62 13.87
C SER A 17 -52.62 -7.34 13.15
N LEU A 18 -51.95 -6.26 13.56
CA LEU A 18 -50.51 -6.13 13.42
C LEU A 18 -49.87 -7.34 14.12
N LEU A 19 -49.61 -8.40 13.35
CA LEU A 19 -48.64 -9.40 13.75
C LEU A 19 -47.28 -8.74 13.61
N THR A 20 -46.82 -8.14 14.71
CA THR A 20 -45.41 -7.96 15.02
C THR A 20 -44.75 -9.34 15.08
N ALA A 21 -44.54 -9.95 13.92
CA ALA A 21 -43.56 -11.00 13.77
C ALA A 21 -42.20 -10.29 13.75
N GLY A 22 -41.69 -10.01 14.95
CA GLY A 22 -40.25 -9.94 15.16
C GLY A 22 -39.69 -11.28 14.70
N ALA A 23 -39.36 -11.38 13.42
CA ALA A 23 -38.49 -12.42 12.93
C ALA A 23 -37.17 -12.18 13.67
N MET A 24 -36.98 -12.92 14.77
CA MET A 24 -35.66 -13.12 15.32
C MET A 24 -34.82 -13.56 14.14
N LEU A 25 -33.88 -12.69 13.74
CA LEU A 25 -32.81 -13.07 12.82
C LEU A 25 -32.26 -14.36 13.41
N GLN A 26 -32.49 -15.49 12.72
CA GLN A 26 -31.77 -16.71 13.01
C GLN A 26 -30.30 -16.30 12.99
N ALA A 27 -29.63 -16.48 14.13
CA ALA A 27 -28.22 -16.16 14.26
C ALA A 27 -27.51 -16.86 13.09
N ALA A 28 -26.88 -16.08 12.22
CA ALA A 28 -26.10 -16.63 11.12
C ALA A 28 -25.12 -17.66 11.72
N PRO A 29 -24.93 -18.82 11.07
CA PRO A 29 -23.98 -19.82 11.55
C PRO A 29 -22.65 -19.12 11.84
N GLN A 30 -22.17 -19.28 13.08
CA GLN A 30 -20.92 -18.68 13.50
C GLN A 30 -19.82 -19.22 12.58
N PRO A 31 -18.96 -18.36 12.01
CA PRO A 31 -17.81 -18.83 11.24
C PRO A 31 -16.98 -19.79 12.11
N THR A 32 -16.33 -20.75 11.47
CA THR A 32 -15.48 -21.73 12.17
C THR A 32 -14.54 -20.99 13.12
N LYS A 33 -14.36 -21.53 14.35
CA LYS A 33 -13.51 -20.90 15.36
C LYS A 33 -12.11 -20.72 14.76
N PRO A 34 -11.63 -19.48 14.60
CA PRO A 34 -10.36 -19.25 13.96
C PRO A 34 -9.23 -19.83 14.82
N PRO A 35 -8.10 -20.20 14.19
CA PRO A 35 -6.93 -20.66 14.92
C PRO A 35 -6.47 -19.58 15.93
N PRO A 36 -5.87 -20.00 17.07
CA PRO A 36 -5.35 -19.07 18.07
C PRO A 36 -4.35 -18.10 17.44
N PRO A 37 -4.16 -16.90 18.04
CA PRO A 37 -3.15 -15.94 17.59
C PRO A 37 -1.80 -16.65 17.51
N VAL A 38 -1.21 -16.65 16.32
CA VAL A 38 0.09 -17.28 16.12
C VAL A 38 1.15 -16.26 16.51
N THR A 39 1.94 -16.57 17.53
CA THR A 39 3.15 -15.80 17.84
C THR A 39 4.21 -16.12 16.79
N ALA A 40 4.26 -15.30 15.74
CA ALA A 40 5.39 -15.24 14.83
C ALA A 40 6.62 -14.70 15.57
N SER A 41 7.82 -15.14 15.15
CA SER A 41 9.04 -14.40 15.46
C SER A 41 9.10 -13.22 14.49
N PRO A 42 8.93 -11.97 14.94
CA PRO A 42 8.93 -10.85 14.01
C PRO A 42 10.33 -10.71 13.42
N ALA A 43 10.40 -10.59 12.09
CA ALA A 43 11.55 -9.92 11.49
C ALA A 43 11.75 -8.59 12.22
N PRO A 44 13.00 -8.13 12.45
CA PRO A 44 13.25 -7.00 13.33
C PRO A 44 12.35 -5.82 12.96
N PHE A 45 11.68 -5.24 13.96
CA PHE A 45 10.82 -4.08 13.77
C PHE A 45 11.69 -2.92 13.29
N VAL A 46 11.56 -2.56 12.00
CA VAL A 46 12.17 -1.37 11.43
C VAL A 46 11.05 -0.36 11.24
N ASP A 47 11.02 0.62 12.15
CA ASP A 47 10.15 1.80 12.05
C ASP A 47 10.26 2.38 10.64
N LEU A 48 9.13 2.72 10.01
CA LEU A 48 9.16 3.26 8.66
C LEU A 48 9.78 4.65 8.59
N GLY A 49 9.67 5.46 9.67
CA GLY A 49 10.18 6.83 9.72
C GLY A 49 9.51 7.81 8.73
N VAL A 50 8.65 7.34 7.84
CA VAL A 50 7.82 8.16 6.94
C VAL A 50 6.67 8.77 7.72
N LYS A 51 6.21 9.94 7.30
CA LYS A 51 5.05 10.59 7.88
C LYS A 51 3.84 10.36 6.98
N ASP A 52 2.99 9.42 7.37
CA ASP A 52 1.69 9.18 6.74
C ASP A 52 0.56 9.57 7.72
N THR A 53 -0.18 10.62 7.35
CA THR A 53 -1.27 11.20 8.16
C THR A 53 -2.66 10.79 7.68
N GLY A 54 -2.78 9.73 6.86
CA GLY A 54 -4.05 9.23 6.36
C GLY A 54 -4.99 8.74 7.47
N VAL A 55 -5.35 7.46 7.44
CA VAL A 55 -6.31 6.90 8.40
C VAL A 55 -5.59 6.54 9.70
N PHE A 56 -6.13 6.96 10.86
CA PHE A 56 -5.56 6.73 12.19
C PHE A 56 -4.10 7.18 12.38
N GLY A 57 -3.77 8.41 11.97
CA GLY A 57 -2.43 8.98 12.08
C GLY A 57 -1.80 8.93 13.49
N GLN A 58 -2.59 8.82 14.56
CA GLN A 58 -2.08 8.62 15.93
C GLN A 58 -1.29 7.31 16.11
N PHE A 59 -1.45 6.33 15.22
CA PHE A 59 -0.71 5.06 15.25
C PHE A 59 0.53 5.06 14.35
N GLN A 60 0.91 6.20 13.76
CA GLN A 60 2.04 6.26 12.82
C GLN A 60 3.32 5.67 13.41
N SER A 61 3.65 6.03 14.65
CA SER A 61 4.86 5.54 15.34
C SER A 61 4.81 4.05 15.72
N LYS A 62 3.71 3.35 15.42
CA LYS A 62 3.55 1.90 15.62
C LYS A 62 3.69 1.12 14.32
N VAL A 63 3.83 1.80 13.17
CA VAL A 63 3.98 1.15 11.87
C VAL A 63 5.46 0.91 11.58
N GLY A 64 5.85 -0.36 11.49
CA GLY A 64 7.20 -0.76 11.13
C GLY A 64 7.25 -2.22 10.72
N PHE A 65 8.09 -2.53 9.73
CA PHE A 65 8.25 -3.89 9.21
C PHE A 65 9.57 -4.03 8.45
N SER A 66 10.20 -5.21 8.50
CA SER A 66 11.35 -5.49 7.63
C SER A 66 10.88 -5.89 6.24
N LEU A 67 11.71 -5.62 5.24
CA LEU A 67 11.53 -6.16 3.91
C LEU A 67 11.68 -7.69 3.93
N PRO A 68 10.75 -8.46 3.32
CA PRO A 68 11.01 -9.88 3.06
C PRO A 68 12.15 -10.02 2.04
N LYS A 69 12.88 -11.15 2.04
CA LYS A 69 13.97 -11.39 1.07
C LYS A 69 13.46 -11.16 -0.36
N LEU A 70 14.12 -10.25 -1.08
CA LEU A 70 13.79 -9.94 -2.48
C LEU A 70 14.66 -10.77 -3.42
N ALA A 71 14.12 -11.11 -4.59
CA ALA A 71 14.89 -11.79 -5.61
C ALA A 71 16.02 -10.88 -6.12
N VAL A 72 17.23 -11.43 -6.22
CA VAL A 72 18.37 -10.72 -6.79
C VAL A 72 18.15 -10.66 -8.30
N GLY A 73 17.79 -9.49 -8.83
CA GLY A 73 17.66 -9.38 -10.29
C GLY A 73 16.92 -8.15 -10.76
N GLY A 74 15.80 -7.84 -10.12
CA GLY A 74 14.83 -6.86 -10.60
C GLY A 74 14.60 -5.66 -9.69
N THR A 75 15.49 -5.40 -8.73
CA THR A 75 15.32 -4.26 -7.83
C THR A 75 15.66 -2.94 -8.53
N ARG A 76 14.85 -1.92 -8.25
CA ARG A 76 15.09 -0.54 -8.70
C ARG A 76 14.69 0.44 -7.60
N ILE A 77 15.32 1.61 -7.62
CA ILE A 77 15.08 2.68 -6.66
C ILE A 77 14.39 3.85 -7.36
N HIS A 78 13.39 4.43 -6.72
CA HIS A 78 12.86 5.76 -7.07
C HIS A 78 13.03 6.70 -5.89
N VAL A 79 13.58 7.88 -6.12
CA VAL A 79 13.71 8.93 -5.11
C VAL A 79 12.84 10.10 -5.54
N ASN A 80 11.80 10.35 -4.75
CA ASN A 80 10.95 11.52 -4.90
C ASN A 80 11.53 12.65 -4.06
N LYS A 81 12.05 13.65 -4.74
CA LYS A 81 12.65 14.80 -4.06
C LYS A 81 11.59 15.59 -3.31
N LYS A 82 10.39 15.80 -3.86
CA LYS A 82 9.36 16.67 -3.26
C LYS A 82 8.87 16.11 -1.92
N THR A 83 8.55 14.83 -1.87
CA THR A 83 8.03 14.15 -0.66
C THR A 83 9.11 13.64 0.27
N ARG A 84 10.38 13.70 -0.15
CA ARG A 84 11.54 13.17 0.61
C ARG A 84 11.39 11.68 0.89
N MET A 85 10.96 10.94 -0.13
CA MET A 85 10.77 9.49 -0.07
C MET A 85 11.68 8.78 -1.05
N LEU A 86 12.28 7.68 -0.61
CA LEU A 86 12.91 6.67 -1.46
C LEU A 86 12.06 5.42 -1.43
N VAL A 87 11.62 4.94 -2.59
CA VAL A 87 10.87 3.71 -2.75
C VAL A 87 11.75 2.65 -3.39
N LEU A 88 11.87 1.49 -2.73
CA LEU A 88 12.47 0.29 -3.28
C LEU A 88 11.39 -0.56 -3.95
N TYR A 89 11.61 -0.86 -5.23
CA TYR A 89 10.74 -1.74 -6.01
C TYR A 89 11.41 -3.08 -6.30
N ASP A 90 10.59 -4.11 -6.45
CA ASP A 90 10.91 -5.41 -7.05
C ASP A 90 10.13 -5.52 -8.37
N GLY A 91 10.81 -5.28 -9.48
CA GLY A 91 10.18 -5.03 -10.77
C GLY A 91 9.27 -3.80 -10.73
N ALA A 92 7.97 -4.00 -10.91
CA ALA A 92 6.96 -2.94 -10.80
C ALA A 92 6.39 -2.80 -9.38
N ILE A 93 6.66 -3.75 -8.48
CA ILE A 93 5.97 -3.85 -7.20
C ILE A 93 6.73 -3.05 -6.14
N PRO A 94 6.13 -2.03 -5.51
CA PRO A 94 6.76 -1.30 -4.41
C PRO A 94 6.86 -2.21 -3.18
N ARG A 95 8.05 -2.28 -2.56
CA ARG A 95 8.33 -3.19 -1.44
C ARG A 95 8.56 -2.47 -0.12
N LYS A 96 9.17 -1.28 -0.17
CA LYS A 96 9.43 -0.45 1.00
C LYS A 96 9.62 1.00 0.61
N VAL A 97 9.28 1.89 1.54
CA VAL A 97 9.55 3.32 1.46
C VAL A 97 10.43 3.75 2.64
N TYR A 98 11.32 4.69 2.39
CA TYR A 98 12.28 5.23 3.34
C TYR A 98 12.28 6.76 3.29
N PRO A 99 12.33 7.47 4.42
CA PRO A 99 12.56 8.91 4.43
C PRO A 99 13.98 9.21 3.96
N VAL A 100 14.15 10.32 3.25
CA VAL A 100 15.47 10.78 2.80
C VAL A 100 15.73 12.25 3.12
N ALA A 101 16.99 12.58 3.36
CA ALA A 101 17.51 13.94 3.28
C ALA A 101 18.28 14.13 1.98
N LEU A 102 18.20 15.34 1.41
CA LEU A 102 18.82 15.69 0.13
C LEU A 102 19.94 16.70 0.33
N GLY A 103 20.43 17.24 -0.79
CA GLY A 103 21.31 18.38 -0.79
C GLY A 103 20.66 19.63 -0.18
N PHE A 104 21.46 20.49 0.46
CA PHE A 104 21.00 21.70 1.17
C PHE A 104 20.21 22.70 0.28
N ALA A 105 20.33 22.60 -1.03
CA ALA A 105 19.52 23.34 -2.00
C ALA A 105 18.70 22.34 -2.84
N PRO A 106 17.69 21.67 -2.27
CA PRO A 106 17.09 20.46 -2.85
C PRO A 106 16.23 20.72 -4.09
N VAL A 107 15.82 21.96 -4.35
CA VAL A 107 14.87 22.28 -5.43
C VAL A 107 15.58 22.35 -6.78
N GLY A 108 15.07 21.54 -7.73
CA GLY A 108 15.49 21.48 -9.12
C GLY A 108 16.76 20.64 -9.36
N HIS A 109 17.01 20.37 -10.65
CA HIS A 109 18.15 19.58 -11.11
C HIS A 109 19.51 20.22 -10.78
N LYS A 110 20.49 19.36 -10.46
CA LYS A 110 21.89 19.70 -10.23
C LYS A 110 22.56 20.21 -11.51
N LYS A 111 23.14 21.40 -11.49
CA LYS A 111 23.74 22.05 -12.67
C LYS A 111 25.26 22.10 -12.65
N LYS A 112 25.87 22.12 -11.47
CA LYS A 112 27.33 22.22 -11.33
C LYS A 112 27.83 21.73 -9.97
N GLN A 113 29.14 21.55 -9.83
CA GLN A 113 29.77 21.29 -8.56
C GLN A 113 29.43 22.38 -7.53
N GLY A 114 29.14 21.98 -6.28
CA GLY A 114 28.92 22.89 -5.16
C GLY A 114 27.55 23.59 -5.11
N ASP A 115 26.64 23.34 -6.04
CA ASP A 115 25.31 23.97 -6.06
C ASP A 115 24.32 23.45 -5.00
N GLY A 116 24.71 22.47 -4.19
CA GLY A 116 23.90 21.90 -3.12
C GLY A 116 22.68 21.10 -3.59
N ARG A 117 22.54 20.83 -4.90
CA ARG A 117 21.39 20.12 -5.46
C ARG A 117 21.67 18.64 -5.59
N THR A 118 20.68 17.82 -5.22
CA THR A 118 20.62 16.41 -5.64
C THR A 118 20.17 16.36 -7.10
N PRO A 119 20.87 15.60 -7.98
CA PRO A 119 20.52 15.53 -9.40
C PRO A 119 19.14 14.90 -9.62
N GLU A 120 18.55 15.17 -10.78
CA GLU A 120 17.28 14.59 -11.23
C GLU A 120 17.51 13.89 -12.56
N GLY A 121 17.11 12.63 -12.70
CA GLY A 121 17.36 11.83 -13.88
C GLY A 121 17.45 10.33 -13.57
N SER A 122 17.90 9.58 -14.57
CA SER A 122 18.09 8.13 -14.47
C SER A 122 19.57 7.80 -14.32
N TYR A 123 19.88 7.04 -13.27
CA TYR A 123 21.21 6.61 -12.87
C TYR A 123 21.22 5.12 -12.56
N THR A 124 22.40 4.61 -12.23
CA THR A 124 22.63 3.27 -11.71
C THR A 124 23.56 3.35 -10.51
N ILE A 125 23.50 2.36 -9.63
CA ILE A 125 24.53 2.20 -8.60
C ILE A 125 25.83 1.76 -9.29
N CYS A 126 26.92 2.51 -9.16
CA CYS A 126 28.22 2.18 -9.76
C CYS A 126 29.28 1.74 -8.75
N GLU A 127 29.04 1.92 -7.45
CA GLU A 127 29.93 1.49 -6.37
C GLU A 127 29.09 1.27 -5.11
N ALA A 128 29.39 0.23 -4.34
CA ALA A 128 28.73 -0.09 -3.07
C ALA A 128 29.81 -0.35 -2.00
N LEU A 129 29.76 0.39 -0.90
CA LEU A 129 30.74 0.35 0.19
C LEU A 129 30.05 0.16 1.54
N HIS A 130 30.65 -0.69 2.39
CA HIS A 130 30.20 -0.93 3.77
C HIS A 130 31.29 -0.65 4.83
N ALA A 131 32.49 -0.28 4.40
CA ALA A 131 33.64 0.02 5.26
C ALA A 131 34.50 1.11 4.60
N ASN A 132 35.43 1.69 5.37
CA ASN A 132 36.30 2.78 4.92
C ASN A 132 35.52 4.00 4.40
N LEU A 133 34.38 4.28 5.05
CA LEU A 133 33.49 5.38 4.72
C LEU A 133 33.95 6.65 5.46
N GLY A 134 33.86 7.80 4.78
CA GLY A 134 33.98 9.10 5.45
C GLY A 134 32.92 9.27 6.54
N PRO A 135 33.17 10.10 7.56
CA PRO A 135 32.33 10.20 8.75
C PRO A 135 30.87 10.60 8.47
N SER A 136 30.61 11.25 7.34
CA SER A 136 29.26 11.67 6.93
C SER A 136 28.43 10.58 6.25
N TYR A 137 29.01 9.46 5.82
CA TYR A 137 28.27 8.44 5.07
C TYR A 137 27.56 7.39 5.93
N GLY A 138 27.74 7.43 7.25
CA GLY A 138 27.11 6.49 8.17
C GLY A 138 27.50 5.03 7.88
N ALA A 139 26.54 4.12 7.97
CA ALA A 139 26.82 2.68 7.93
C ALA A 139 27.12 2.10 6.54
N ARG A 140 26.53 2.64 5.46
CA ARG A 140 26.66 2.13 4.09
C ARG A 140 26.64 3.28 3.07
N SER A 141 27.24 3.06 1.90
CA SER A 141 27.20 4.02 0.80
C SER A 141 27.06 3.34 -0.56
N LEU A 142 26.15 3.87 -1.38
CA LEU A 142 25.86 3.42 -2.75
C LEU A 142 26.05 4.62 -3.69
N ARG A 143 27.10 4.63 -4.50
CA ARG A 143 27.39 5.72 -5.43
C ARG A 143 26.53 5.63 -6.68
N LEU A 144 25.99 6.76 -7.12
CA LEU A 144 25.29 6.87 -8.40
C LEU A 144 26.28 7.07 -9.56
N SER A 145 25.91 6.60 -10.75
CA SER A 145 26.59 6.89 -12.02
C SER A 145 26.36 8.33 -12.51
N TYR A 146 26.28 9.29 -11.59
CA TYR A 146 26.30 10.72 -11.90
C TYR A 146 27.75 11.18 -12.18
N PRO A 147 27.99 12.05 -13.18
CA PRO A 147 27.01 12.64 -14.10
C PRO A 147 26.49 11.66 -15.17
N GLY A 148 25.20 11.74 -15.46
CA GLY A 148 24.52 11.01 -16.53
C GLY A 148 24.79 11.59 -17.92
N LEU A 149 24.34 10.89 -18.97
CA LEU A 149 24.47 11.37 -20.36
C LEU A 149 23.68 12.67 -20.59
N SER A 150 22.45 12.78 -20.08
CA SER A 150 21.64 13.99 -20.15
C SER A 150 22.33 15.17 -19.46
N ASP A 151 22.94 14.93 -18.30
CA ASP A 151 23.66 15.93 -17.51
C ASP A 151 24.85 16.47 -18.30
N ALA A 152 25.62 15.58 -18.93
CA ALA A 152 26.75 15.92 -19.78
C ALA A 152 26.32 16.68 -21.05
N GLN A 153 25.20 16.29 -21.68
CA GLN A 153 24.66 17.00 -22.84
C GLN A 153 24.27 18.44 -22.49
N ALA A 154 23.54 18.63 -21.38
CA ALA A 154 23.14 19.95 -20.91
C ALA A 154 24.36 20.82 -20.50
N ALA A 155 25.37 20.21 -19.87
CA ALA A 155 26.60 20.91 -19.52
C ALA A 155 27.44 21.31 -20.74
N LEU A 156 27.48 20.48 -21.78
CA LEU A 156 28.16 20.82 -23.04
C LEU A 156 27.43 21.96 -23.76
N ALA A 157 26.10 21.89 -23.83
CA ALA A 157 25.28 22.93 -24.46
C ALA A 157 25.39 24.28 -23.75
N SER A 158 25.58 24.29 -22.42
CA SER A 158 25.77 25.51 -21.64
C SER A 158 27.22 26.02 -21.59
N GLY A 159 28.18 25.30 -22.18
CA GLY A 159 29.61 25.63 -22.13
C GLY A 159 30.29 25.36 -20.79
N LEU A 160 29.63 24.66 -19.87
CA LEU A 160 30.21 24.28 -18.57
C LEU A 160 31.31 23.21 -18.71
N ILE A 161 31.19 22.35 -19.72
CA ILE A 161 32.20 21.35 -20.07
C ILE A 161 32.53 21.41 -21.55
N ASP A 162 33.72 20.95 -21.91
CA ASP A 162 34.14 20.82 -23.31
C ASP A 162 33.79 19.43 -23.90
N LYS A 163 34.07 19.25 -25.20
CA LYS A 163 33.84 17.99 -25.91
C LYS A 163 34.69 16.83 -25.34
N THR A 164 35.84 17.12 -24.73
CA THR A 164 36.74 16.11 -24.15
C THR A 164 36.16 15.53 -22.86
N VAL A 165 35.67 16.38 -21.96
CA VAL A 165 34.95 15.96 -20.74
C VAL A 165 33.68 15.21 -21.12
N PHE A 166 32.90 15.73 -22.08
CA PHE A 166 31.71 15.06 -22.59
C PHE A 166 32.02 13.66 -23.12
N GLY A 167 33.06 13.52 -23.95
CA GLY A 167 33.51 12.23 -24.49
C GLY A 167 33.85 11.23 -23.39
N ARG A 168 34.57 11.64 -22.34
CA ARG A 168 34.89 10.76 -21.19
C ARG A 168 33.65 10.30 -20.43
N ILE A 169 32.67 11.17 -20.20
CA ILE A 169 31.42 10.79 -19.53
C ILE A 169 30.64 9.82 -20.42
N ARG A 170 30.50 10.12 -21.71
CA ARG A 170 29.82 9.26 -22.68
C ARG A 170 30.45 7.88 -22.75
N ASP A 171 31.77 7.82 -22.88
CA ASP A 171 32.49 6.56 -23.02
C ASP A 171 32.40 5.70 -21.75
N ALA A 172 32.32 6.31 -20.57
CA ALA A 172 32.09 5.59 -19.32
C ALA A 172 30.69 4.93 -19.31
N HIS A 173 29.64 5.64 -19.73
CA HIS A 173 28.29 5.07 -19.83
C HIS A 173 28.20 3.96 -20.88
N VAL A 174 28.82 4.14 -22.06
CA VAL A 174 28.89 3.10 -23.09
C VAL A 174 29.58 1.83 -22.57
N LYS A 175 30.60 1.99 -21.73
CA LYS A 175 31.37 0.88 -21.14
C LYS A 175 30.79 0.35 -19.83
N ASN A 176 29.67 0.91 -19.33
CA ASN A 176 29.11 0.64 -18.01
C ASN A 176 30.13 0.78 -16.86
N THR A 177 31.03 1.75 -16.95
CA THR A 177 31.99 2.09 -15.90
C THR A 177 31.62 3.39 -15.19
N MET A 178 32.20 3.63 -14.01
CA MET A 178 31.96 4.86 -13.25
C MET A 178 32.38 6.09 -14.08
N PRO A 179 31.48 7.06 -14.31
CA PRO A 179 31.82 8.31 -14.98
C PRO A 179 32.83 9.15 -14.18
N PRO A 180 33.57 10.09 -14.81
CA PRO A 180 34.50 10.97 -14.12
C PRO A 180 33.86 11.69 -12.93
N GLN A 181 34.46 11.54 -11.73
CA GLN A 181 33.92 12.08 -10.48
C GLN A 181 34.44 13.49 -10.12
N THR A 182 35.26 14.08 -11.00
CA THR A 182 35.97 15.36 -10.78
C THR A 182 35.73 16.36 -11.92
N SER A 183 34.62 16.21 -12.65
CA SER A 183 34.23 17.15 -13.71
C SER A 183 33.62 18.45 -13.14
N PRO A 184 33.48 19.54 -13.93
CA PRO A 184 32.76 20.75 -13.51
C PRO A 184 31.29 20.53 -13.08
N LEU A 185 30.65 19.44 -13.54
CA LEU A 185 29.34 18.98 -13.05
C LEU A 185 29.37 18.48 -11.60
N GLY A 186 30.56 18.23 -11.06
CA GLY A 186 30.82 17.52 -9.83
C GLY A 186 30.82 16.00 -10.01
N GLY A 187 30.61 15.31 -8.91
CA GLY A 187 30.57 13.85 -8.81
C GLY A 187 30.22 13.44 -7.38
N SER A 188 30.46 12.17 -7.05
CA SER A 188 30.29 11.60 -5.71
C SER A 188 28.89 11.72 -5.12
N ILE A 189 27.86 11.73 -5.97
CA ILE A 189 26.48 11.61 -5.52
C ILE A 189 26.25 10.18 -5.05
N ARG A 190 25.83 10.02 -3.80
CA ARG A 190 25.66 8.74 -3.12
C ARG A 190 24.30 8.67 -2.43
N ILE A 191 23.76 7.46 -2.32
CA ILE A 191 22.76 7.09 -1.32
C ILE A 191 23.52 6.55 -0.11
N HIS A 192 23.37 7.13 1.07
CA HIS A 192 24.17 6.74 2.24
C HIS A 192 23.41 6.92 3.56
N GLY A 193 24.01 6.53 4.67
CA GLY A 193 23.46 6.69 6.02
C GLY A 193 23.64 8.10 6.59
N GLY A 194 23.70 8.23 7.92
CA GLY A 194 23.98 9.51 8.58
C GLY A 194 22.75 10.39 8.90
N GLY A 195 21.55 9.97 8.50
CA GLY A 195 20.28 10.55 8.97
C GLY A 195 19.47 11.31 7.91
N ALA A 196 18.15 11.27 8.07
CA ALA A 196 17.16 11.77 7.12
C ALA A 196 16.25 12.89 7.68
N ALA A 197 16.63 13.52 8.80
CA ALA A 197 15.75 14.47 9.50
C ALA A 197 15.57 15.82 8.77
N THR A 198 16.63 16.31 8.11
CA THR A 198 16.64 17.60 7.41
C THR A 198 17.57 17.51 6.21
N ASP A 199 17.38 18.31 5.15
CA ASP A 199 18.32 18.34 4.03
C ASP A 199 19.66 18.97 4.46
N TRP A 200 20.74 18.20 4.38
CA TRP A 200 22.05 18.61 4.90
C TRP A 200 23.21 18.27 3.96
N THR A 201 23.00 17.43 2.96
CA THR A 201 24.10 16.90 2.14
C THR A 201 24.60 17.95 1.14
N LEU A 202 25.70 17.67 0.45
CA LEU A 202 26.19 18.49 -0.67
C LEU A 202 25.54 18.11 -2.02
N GLY A 203 24.56 17.20 -2.02
CA GLY A 203 23.89 16.66 -3.21
C GLY A 203 23.61 15.16 -3.13
N CYS A 204 24.15 14.45 -2.13
CA CYS A 204 23.80 13.07 -1.82
C CYS A 204 22.34 12.90 -1.34
N ILE A 205 21.94 11.64 -1.21
CA ILE A 205 20.65 11.20 -0.66
C ILE A 205 20.96 10.44 0.64
N ALA A 206 20.67 11.04 1.79
CA ALA A 206 20.97 10.46 3.10
C ALA A 206 19.73 9.78 3.70
N LEU A 207 19.92 8.61 4.29
CA LEU A 207 18.94 7.78 4.98
C LEU A 207 19.36 7.61 6.44
N ARG A 208 18.48 7.04 7.28
CA ARG A 208 18.92 6.51 8.59
C ARG A 208 19.85 5.32 8.38
N ASP A 209 20.74 5.08 9.34
CA ASP A 209 21.69 3.97 9.23
C ASP A 209 21.00 2.60 9.13
N THR A 210 19.91 2.41 9.87
CA THR A 210 19.09 1.19 9.79
C THR A 210 18.51 0.98 8.39
N ASP A 211 18.05 2.06 7.75
CA ASP A 211 17.40 2.03 6.45
C ASP A 211 18.41 1.76 5.33
N VAL A 212 19.58 2.42 5.38
CA VAL A 212 20.61 2.20 4.36
C VAL A 212 21.23 0.81 4.48
N ILE A 213 21.33 0.24 5.69
CA ILE A 213 21.75 -1.16 5.88
C ILE A 213 20.76 -2.09 5.19
N GLU A 214 19.46 -1.92 5.46
CA GLU A 214 18.43 -2.74 4.84
C GLU A 214 18.42 -2.59 3.32
N LEU A 215 18.49 -1.36 2.80
CA LEU A 215 18.53 -1.07 1.37
C LEU A 215 19.76 -1.71 0.70
N TYR A 216 20.94 -1.57 1.33
CA TYR A 216 22.21 -2.09 0.81
C TYR A 216 22.15 -3.59 0.54
N ASP A 217 21.50 -4.36 1.42
CA ASP A 217 21.39 -5.81 1.29
C ASP A 217 20.46 -6.24 0.13
N ARG A 218 19.72 -5.31 -0.49
CA ARG A 218 18.71 -5.58 -1.54
C ARG A 218 19.04 -5.02 -2.91
N VAL A 219 20.14 -4.30 -3.01
CA VAL A 219 20.58 -3.67 -4.26
C VAL A 219 22.01 -4.06 -4.57
N ARG A 220 22.42 -3.87 -5.82
CA ARG A 220 23.76 -4.21 -6.28
C ARG A 220 24.26 -3.15 -7.25
N VAL A 221 25.55 -3.20 -7.57
CA VAL A 221 26.08 -2.43 -8.71
C VAL A 221 25.27 -2.78 -9.96
N GLY A 222 24.83 -1.75 -10.68
CA GLY A 222 23.92 -1.84 -11.81
C GLY A 222 22.43 -1.65 -11.46
N THR A 223 22.03 -1.64 -10.18
CA THR A 223 20.64 -1.36 -9.79
C THR A 223 20.23 0.02 -10.31
N PRO A 224 19.11 0.12 -11.09
CA PRO A 224 18.61 1.40 -11.58
C PRO A 224 18.12 2.30 -10.44
N VAL A 225 18.41 3.59 -10.56
CA VAL A 225 17.98 4.65 -9.64
C VAL A 225 17.38 5.79 -10.46
N VAL A 226 16.12 6.11 -10.22
CA VAL A 226 15.49 7.30 -10.78
C VAL A 226 15.34 8.33 -9.67
N VAL A 227 15.77 9.57 -9.92
CA VAL A 227 15.57 10.69 -9.01
C VAL A 227 14.72 11.73 -9.71
N SER A 228 13.58 12.11 -9.15
CA SER A 228 12.66 13.08 -9.77
C SER A 228 12.03 14.00 -8.74
N ALA A 229 11.55 15.16 -9.19
CA ALA A 229 10.62 16.00 -8.43
C ALA A 229 9.15 15.65 -8.73
N ASP A 230 8.91 14.71 -9.64
CA ASP A 230 7.58 14.26 -10.05
C ASP A 230 6.92 13.37 -9.01
N LYS A 231 5.61 13.20 -9.19
CA LYS A 231 4.73 12.34 -8.40
C LYS A 231 5.27 10.90 -8.39
N THR A 232 5.25 10.25 -7.22
CA THR A 232 5.60 8.83 -7.10
C THR A 232 4.62 7.99 -7.96
N PRO A 233 5.08 6.94 -8.67
CA PRO A 233 4.18 6.07 -9.42
C PRO A 233 3.13 5.43 -8.53
N ASP A 234 1.88 5.40 -9.02
CA ASP A 234 0.72 4.78 -8.33
C ASP A 234 0.52 5.28 -6.89
N ASP A 235 0.64 6.58 -6.66
CA ASP A 235 0.45 7.25 -5.35
C ASP A 235 -0.76 8.20 -5.47
N ARG A 236 -1.96 7.85 -5.02
CA ARG A 236 -3.18 8.60 -5.36
C ARG A 236 -3.27 9.94 -4.63
N ASP A 237 -2.91 10.00 -3.36
CA ASP A 237 -3.00 11.22 -2.54
C ASP A 237 -1.76 12.13 -2.62
N GLY A 238 -0.67 11.64 -3.22
CA GLY A 238 0.52 12.42 -3.53
C GLY A 238 1.46 12.62 -2.34
N ASP A 239 1.37 11.77 -1.32
CA ASP A 239 2.20 11.84 -0.11
C ASP A 239 3.61 11.24 -0.31
N GLY A 240 3.84 10.57 -1.45
CA GLY A 240 5.10 9.95 -1.83
C GLY A 240 5.16 8.45 -1.61
N ILE A 241 4.13 7.84 -1.04
CA ILE A 241 4.00 6.42 -0.75
C ILE A 241 3.09 5.78 -1.82
N PRO A 242 3.54 4.73 -2.53
CA PRO A 242 2.68 4.05 -3.49
C PRO A 242 1.45 3.39 -2.83
N ASP A 243 0.30 3.44 -3.49
CA ASP A 243 -1.02 2.99 -3.04
C ASP A 243 -1.00 1.58 -2.42
N LEU A 244 -0.24 0.65 -2.99
CA LEU A 244 -0.10 -0.72 -2.48
C LEU A 244 0.56 -0.74 -1.08
N LEU A 245 1.66 0.00 -0.92
CA LEU A 245 2.35 0.12 0.37
C LEU A 245 1.51 0.92 1.35
N ASP A 246 0.86 1.97 0.88
CA ASP A 246 0.10 2.83 1.74
C ASP A 246 -1.20 2.16 2.24
N THR A 247 -1.81 1.31 1.41
CA THR A 247 -2.88 0.40 1.86
C THR A 247 -2.39 -0.55 2.96
N LEU A 248 -1.20 -1.12 2.84
CA LEU A 248 -0.61 -1.97 3.89
C LEU A 248 -0.38 -1.17 5.18
N ILE A 249 0.14 0.05 5.08
CA ILE A 249 0.35 0.94 6.24
C ILE A 249 -0.99 1.21 6.95
N GLY A 250 -2.04 1.56 6.20
CA GLY A 250 -3.39 1.72 6.73
C GLY A 250 -3.91 0.44 7.42
N ALA A 251 -3.67 -0.73 6.84
CA ALA A 251 -4.02 -2.02 7.44
C ALA A 251 -3.28 -2.28 8.77
N ILE A 252 -1.99 -1.94 8.86
CA ILE A 252 -1.21 -2.07 10.10
C ILE A 252 -1.77 -1.13 11.18
N LYS A 253 -2.08 0.12 10.83
CA LYS A 253 -2.72 1.08 11.76
C LYS A 253 -4.06 0.57 12.28
N LEU A 254 -4.84 -0.13 11.45
CA LEU A 254 -6.10 -0.75 11.83
C LEU A 254 -5.95 -1.85 12.88
N VAL A 255 -4.84 -2.60 12.87
CA VAL A 255 -4.54 -3.58 13.93
C VAL A 255 -4.37 -2.86 15.28
N HIS A 256 -3.68 -1.72 15.29
CA HIS A 256 -3.51 -0.92 16.52
C HIS A 256 -4.80 -0.22 16.96
N ASN A 257 -5.65 0.18 16.01
CA ASN A 257 -6.98 0.70 16.31
C ASN A 257 -7.89 -0.36 16.97
N ALA A 258 -7.70 -1.64 16.64
CA ALA A 258 -8.42 -2.77 17.25
C ALA A 258 -9.95 -2.59 17.26
N ALA A 259 -10.52 -2.15 16.13
CA ALA A 259 -11.96 -1.96 16.02
C ALA A 259 -12.72 -3.25 16.31
N LYS A 260 -13.75 -3.19 17.17
CA LYS A 260 -14.59 -4.33 17.51
C LYS A 260 -15.48 -4.70 16.33
N TYR A 261 -15.70 -6.00 16.14
CA TYR A 261 -16.67 -6.45 15.14
C TYR A 261 -18.07 -5.92 15.46
N ASP A 262 -18.66 -5.17 14.52
CA ASP A 262 -20.05 -4.73 14.57
C ASP A 262 -20.62 -4.54 13.16
N GLY A 263 -21.51 -5.46 12.77
CA GLY A 263 -22.15 -5.49 11.45
C GLY A 263 -23.40 -4.62 11.31
N ARG A 264 -23.73 -3.77 12.29
CA ARG A 264 -24.92 -2.94 12.20
C ARG A 264 -24.87 -1.95 11.04
N TYR A 265 -26.05 -1.57 10.59
CA TYR A 265 -26.21 -0.53 9.58
C TYR A 265 -25.92 0.84 10.19
N PHE A 266 -25.16 1.66 9.47
CA PHE A 266 -24.89 3.05 9.83
C PHE A 266 -25.24 3.94 8.64
N ALA A 267 -25.98 5.02 8.90
CA ALA A 267 -26.04 6.12 7.95
C ALA A 267 -24.71 6.87 8.00
N VAL A 268 -24.07 7.05 6.85
CA VAL A 268 -22.74 7.67 6.72
C VAL A 268 -22.76 8.77 5.66
N LYS A 269 -21.81 9.69 5.74
CA LYS A 269 -21.63 10.73 4.71
C LYS A 269 -21.32 10.10 3.35
N TYR A 270 -21.49 10.86 2.28
CA TYR A 270 -21.08 10.47 0.94
C TYR A 270 -20.63 11.70 0.13
N PRO A 271 -19.46 11.68 -0.52
CA PRO A 271 -18.39 10.65 -0.44
C PRO A 271 -17.62 10.71 0.89
N GLY A 272 -16.68 9.78 1.12
CA GLY A 272 -15.81 9.76 2.29
C GLY A 272 -16.49 9.40 3.62
N GLY A 273 -17.64 8.74 3.58
CA GLY A 273 -18.31 8.22 4.78
C GLY A 273 -17.54 7.08 5.43
N ASP A 274 -17.60 7.01 6.76
CA ASP A 274 -17.06 5.91 7.53
C ASP A 274 -17.98 5.58 8.71
N VAL A 275 -17.95 4.33 9.14
CA VAL A 275 -18.56 3.91 10.40
C VAL A 275 -17.70 4.38 11.58
N PRO A 276 -18.22 4.43 12.82
CA PRO A 276 -17.43 4.93 13.95
C PRO A 276 -16.13 4.13 14.13
N ALA A 277 -15.04 4.82 14.47
CA ALA A 277 -13.68 4.28 14.49
C ALA A 277 -13.51 3.01 15.34
N ALA A 278 -14.24 2.90 16.46
CA ALA A 278 -14.17 1.77 17.39
C ALA A 278 -14.85 0.49 16.86
N TYR A 279 -15.50 0.55 15.70
CA TYR A 279 -16.31 -0.53 15.15
C TYR A 279 -16.00 -0.78 13.67
N GLY A 280 -16.34 -1.97 13.19
CA GLY A 280 -16.34 -2.31 11.77
C GLY A 280 -16.51 -3.79 11.52
N VAL A 281 -16.52 -4.19 10.26
CA VAL A 281 -16.48 -5.58 9.79
C VAL A 281 -15.28 -5.80 8.86
N CYS A 282 -15.17 -6.99 8.28
CA CYS A 282 -14.09 -7.36 7.37
C CYS A 282 -13.90 -6.37 6.19
N THR A 283 -14.98 -5.90 5.59
CA THR A 283 -14.93 -4.92 4.49
C THR A 283 -14.44 -3.55 4.95
N ASP A 284 -14.74 -3.13 6.18
CA ASP A 284 -14.29 -1.85 6.74
C ASP A 284 -12.77 -1.81 6.94
N VAL A 285 -12.12 -2.98 7.14
CA VAL A 285 -10.65 -3.10 7.15
C VAL A 285 -10.09 -2.68 5.79
N VAL A 286 -10.62 -3.23 4.70
CA VAL A 286 -10.17 -2.91 3.33
C VAL A 286 -10.51 -1.46 2.96
N ILE A 287 -11.71 -0.99 3.31
CA ILE A 287 -12.14 0.39 3.04
C ILE A 287 -11.19 1.39 3.71
N ARG A 288 -10.91 1.22 5.00
CA ARG A 288 -10.04 2.13 5.75
C ARG A 288 -8.58 1.99 5.35
N ALA A 289 -8.11 0.78 5.05
CA ALA A 289 -6.76 0.55 4.54
C ALA A 289 -6.55 1.27 3.21
N MET A 290 -7.43 1.08 2.23
CA MET A 290 -7.30 1.75 0.93
C MET A 290 -7.59 3.26 1.01
N ARG A 291 -8.40 3.71 1.98
CA ARG A 291 -8.59 5.15 2.25
C ARG A 291 -7.32 5.81 2.76
N ASN A 292 -6.42 5.07 3.42
CA ASN A 292 -5.10 5.58 3.76
C ASN A 292 -4.40 6.07 2.49
N ALA A 293 -4.41 5.23 1.45
CA ALA A 293 -3.89 5.52 0.11
C ALA A 293 -4.75 6.49 -0.72
N GLY A 294 -5.59 7.31 -0.08
CA GLY A 294 -6.50 8.24 -0.77
C GLY A 294 -7.56 7.59 -1.66
N ILE A 295 -7.82 6.28 -1.54
CA ILE A 295 -8.81 5.56 -2.34
C ILE A 295 -10.16 5.52 -1.62
N ASP A 296 -11.17 6.19 -2.17
CA ASP A 296 -12.52 6.17 -1.62
C ASP A 296 -13.37 5.06 -2.25
N LEU A 297 -13.25 3.84 -1.72
CA LEU A 297 -14.08 2.71 -2.16
C LEU A 297 -15.59 2.98 -2.05
N GLN A 298 -16.04 3.88 -1.17
CA GLN A 298 -17.44 4.26 -1.11
C GLN A 298 -17.87 4.96 -2.40
N LYS A 299 -17.13 5.98 -2.81
CA LYS A 299 -17.36 6.70 -4.05
C LYS A 299 -17.21 5.78 -5.27
N ASP A 300 -16.12 5.01 -5.32
CA ASP A 300 -15.74 4.26 -6.51
C ASP A 300 -16.68 3.08 -6.77
N ILE A 301 -17.02 2.29 -5.74
CA ILE A 301 -17.94 1.16 -5.90
C ILE A 301 -19.34 1.66 -6.25
N VAL A 302 -19.84 2.72 -5.61
CA VAL A 302 -21.16 3.30 -5.95
C VAL A 302 -21.16 3.85 -7.38
N GLY A 303 -20.09 4.52 -7.80
CA GLY A 303 -19.92 4.99 -9.17
C GLY A 303 -19.95 3.84 -10.17
N HIS A 304 -19.20 2.77 -9.89
CA HIS A 304 -19.16 1.57 -10.72
C HIS A 304 -20.52 0.88 -10.81
N ILE A 305 -21.26 0.78 -9.70
CA ILE A 305 -22.63 0.24 -9.68
C ILE A 305 -23.55 1.07 -10.57
N ARG A 306 -23.50 2.40 -10.47
CA ARG A 306 -24.34 3.31 -11.28
C ARG A 306 -24.06 3.15 -12.77
N ALA A 307 -22.80 3.04 -13.15
CA ALA A 307 -22.38 2.89 -14.55
C ALA A 307 -22.65 1.48 -15.11
N ASN A 308 -22.66 0.44 -14.26
CA ASN A 308 -22.67 -0.96 -14.70
C ASN A 308 -23.79 -1.78 -14.04
N ARG A 309 -25.03 -1.27 -14.05
CA ARG A 309 -26.18 -1.89 -13.36
C ARG A 309 -26.38 -3.37 -13.68
N GLY A 310 -26.10 -3.79 -14.91
CA GLY A 310 -26.21 -5.19 -15.36
C GLY A 310 -25.25 -6.16 -14.64
N LEU A 311 -24.12 -5.67 -14.11
CA LEU A 311 -23.18 -6.50 -13.32
C LEU A 311 -23.64 -6.69 -11.86
N TYR A 312 -24.66 -5.94 -11.43
CA TYR A 312 -25.18 -5.95 -10.06
C TYR A 312 -26.70 -6.24 -10.03
N PRO A 313 -27.18 -7.38 -10.57
CA PRO A 313 -28.62 -7.65 -10.71
C PRO A 313 -29.39 -7.71 -9.37
N TRP A 314 -28.70 -7.86 -8.23
CA TRP A 314 -29.30 -7.84 -6.90
C TRP A 314 -29.49 -6.44 -6.30
N ILE A 315 -28.99 -5.39 -6.95
CA ILE A 315 -29.11 -4.01 -6.46
C ILE A 315 -30.24 -3.33 -7.22
N THR A 316 -31.41 -3.14 -6.60
CA THR A 316 -32.52 -2.38 -7.20
C THR A 316 -32.24 -0.88 -7.23
N LYS A 317 -31.62 -0.34 -6.17
CA LYS A 317 -31.19 1.06 -6.07
C LYS A 317 -29.85 1.12 -5.32
N PRO A 318 -28.85 1.87 -5.82
CA PRO A 318 -27.59 2.03 -5.09
C PRO A 318 -27.81 2.68 -3.71
N ASP A 319 -27.19 2.13 -2.67
CA ASP A 319 -27.18 2.65 -1.31
C ASP A 319 -25.74 3.05 -0.93
N THR A 320 -25.51 4.36 -0.86
CA THR A 320 -24.23 4.97 -0.51
C THR A 320 -23.74 4.59 0.90
N ASN A 321 -24.63 4.15 1.78
CA ASN A 321 -24.28 3.79 3.16
C ASN A 321 -23.68 2.39 3.27
N ILE A 322 -24.00 1.47 2.34
CA ILE A 322 -23.69 0.05 2.53
C ILE A 322 -23.10 -0.64 1.31
N ASP A 323 -23.28 -0.15 0.08
CA ASP A 323 -22.90 -0.91 -1.12
C ASP A 323 -21.42 -1.26 -1.17
N HIS A 324 -20.55 -0.33 -0.76
CA HIS A 324 -19.11 -0.54 -0.67
C HIS A 324 -18.71 -1.50 0.46
N ARG A 325 -19.56 -1.69 1.48
CA ARG A 325 -19.34 -2.58 2.63
C ARG A 325 -19.82 -4.02 2.35
N ARG A 326 -20.27 -4.34 1.13
CA ARG A 326 -20.71 -5.70 0.75
C ARG A 326 -19.61 -6.43 -0.02
N VAL A 327 -19.16 -7.57 0.49
CA VAL A 327 -18.15 -8.43 -0.16
C VAL A 327 -18.50 -8.73 -1.63
N ARG A 328 -19.75 -9.13 -1.89
CA ARG A 328 -20.23 -9.41 -3.26
C ARG A 328 -20.07 -8.21 -4.20
N ASN A 329 -20.27 -6.98 -3.72
CA ASN A 329 -20.14 -5.79 -4.54
C ASN A 329 -18.65 -5.42 -4.77
N MET A 330 -17.83 -5.56 -3.72
CA MET A 330 -16.39 -5.36 -3.80
C MET A 330 -15.76 -6.29 -4.83
N ILE A 331 -16.11 -7.57 -4.87
CA ILE A 331 -15.54 -8.52 -5.84
C ILE A 331 -15.77 -8.09 -7.28
N VAL A 332 -16.98 -7.63 -7.61
CA VAL A 332 -17.29 -7.14 -8.97
C VAL A 332 -16.42 -5.93 -9.31
N TYR A 333 -16.31 -4.95 -8.40
CA TYR A 333 -15.49 -3.76 -8.59
C TYR A 333 -13.99 -4.10 -8.71
N PHE A 334 -13.46 -4.92 -7.81
CA PHE A 334 -12.05 -5.32 -7.80
C PHE A 334 -11.69 -6.12 -9.05
N THR A 335 -12.59 -6.98 -9.52
CA THR A 335 -12.41 -7.73 -10.78
C THR A 335 -12.34 -6.79 -11.98
N ALA A 336 -13.08 -5.69 -11.98
CA ALA A 336 -13.00 -4.68 -13.04
C ALA A 336 -11.74 -3.80 -12.94
N THR A 337 -11.26 -3.54 -11.73
CA THR A 337 -10.31 -2.45 -11.47
C THR A 337 -8.87 -2.92 -11.27
N TYR A 338 -8.65 -4.04 -10.59
CA TYR A 338 -7.32 -4.45 -10.11
C TYR A 338 -6.88 -5.79 -10.70
N LYS A 339 -5.57 -6.01 -10.72
CA LYS A 339 -4.98 -7.27 -11.18
C LYS A 339 -5.41 -8.44 -10.28
N LEU A 340 -6.23 -9.32 -10.85
CA LEU A 340 -6.57 -10.62 -10.26
C LEU A 340 -5.40 -11.58 -10.46
N LEU A 341 -5.04 -12.28 -9.39
CA LEU A 341 -4.01 -13.32 -9.35
C LEU A 341 -4.66 -14.70 -9.19
N ASP A 342 -3.81 -15.74 -9.12
CA ASP A 342 -4.26 -17.12 -9.00
C ASP A 342 -5.10 -17.33 -7.74
N ARG A 343 -6.16 -18.12 -7.89
CA ARG A 343 -7.06 -18.47 -6.79
C ARG A 343 -6.48 -19.60 -5.94
N GLY A 344 -6.94 -19.68 -4.70
CA GLY A 344 -6.51 -20.71 -3.76
C GLY A 344 -5.12 -20.45 -3.19
N PHE A 345 -4.89 -21.00 -2.00
CA PHE A 345 -3.63 -20.92 -1.31
C PHE A 345 -3.00 -22.31 -1.18
N THR A 346 -1.73 -22.42 -1.54
CA THR A 346 -0.93 -23.64 -1.41
C THR A 346 0.47 -23.28 -0.93
N ALA A 347 1.23 -24.27 -0.42
CA ALA A 347 2.63 -24.07 -0.09
C ALA A 347 3.45 -23.56 -1.30
N ALA A 348 3.12 -24.02 -2.52
CA ALA A 348 3.79 -23.60 -3.74
C ALA A 348 3.45 -22.15 -4.14
N SER A 349 2.21 -21.70 -3.93
CA SER A 349 1.78 -20.34 -4.26
C SER A 349 2.05 -19.32 -3.16
N ARG A 350 2.52 -19.76 -1.98
CA ARG A 350 2.78 -18.92 -0.79
C ARG A 350 3.53 -17.62 -1.10
N ALA A 351 4.60 -17.66 -1.89
CA ALA A 351 5.43 -16.50 -2.19
C ALA A 351 4.73 -15.45 -3.09
N THR A 352 3.60 -15.80 -3.70
CA THR A 352 2.83 -14.89 -4.56
C THR A 352 1.92 -13.95 -3.75
N TYR A 353 1.58 -14.30 -2.51
CA TYR A 353 0.78 -13.50 -1.59
C TYR A 353 1.67 -12.45 -0.91
N LEU A 354 1.64 -11.23 -1.45
CA LEU A 354 2.49 -10.15 -0.98
C LEU A 354 1.74 -9.24 0.02
N PRO A 355 2.46 -8.64 0.99
CA PRO A 355 1.87 -7.67 1.89
C PRO A 355 1.18 -6.53 1.13
N GLY A 356 -0.04 -6.19 1.55
CA GLY A 356 -0.90 -5.20 0.89
C GLY A 356 -1.83 -5.77 -0.19
N ASP A 357 -1.66 -7.03 -0.61
CA ASP A 357 -2.65 -7.70 -1.47
C ASP A 357 -3.99 -7.87 -0.73
N VAL A 358 -5.10 -7.87 -1.46
CA VAL A 358 -6.46 -8.06 -0.92
C VAL A 358 -6.96 -9.45 -1.26
N VAL A 359 -7.40 -10.21 -0.25
CA VAL A 359 -7.87 -11.58 -0.41
C VAL A 359 -9.32 -11.72 0.03
N PHE A 360 -10.12 -12.38 -0.81
CA PHE A 360 -11.49 -12.75 -0.50
C PHE A 360 -11.57 -14.24 -0.22
N MET A 361 -12.30 -14.58 0.83
CA MET A 361 -12.32 -15.91 1.43
C MET A 361 -13.75 -16.40 1.62
N ASP A 362 -13.90 -17.71 1.70
CA ASP A 362 -15.15 -18.41 1.97
C ASP A 362 -15.11 -19.03 3.37
N THR A 363 -15.80 -18.42 4.33
CA THR A 363 -15.81 -18.80 5.75
C THR A 363 -17.10 -19.49 6.18
N LEU A 364 -18.11 -19.51 5.31
CA LEU A 364 -19.43 -20.08 5.60
C LEU A 364 -19.60 -21.45 4.94
N PRO A 365 -20.53 -22.29 5.46
CA PRO A 365 -20.84 -23.58 4.83
C PRO A 365 -21.40 -23.44 3.41
N LYS A 366 -22.03 -22.31 3.10
CA LYS A 366 -22.54 -22.02 1.76
C LYS A 366 -21.41 -21.46 0.91
N ALA A 367 -21.02 -22.21 -0.12
CA ALA A 367 -20.00 -21.80 -1.05
C ALA A 367 -20.26 -20.39 -1.63
N GLY A 368 -19.27 -19.52 -1.48
CA GLY A 368 -19.27 -18.15 -1.98
C GLY A 368 -18.53 -17.20 -1.04
N PRO A 369 -17.72 -16.27 -1.58
CA PRO A 369 -16.95 -15.36 -0.75
C PRO A 369 -17.84 -14.46 0.10
N ASP A 370 -17.56 -14.47 1.39
CA ASP A 370 -18.29 -13.75 2.44
C ASP A 370 -17.34 -12.95 3.34
N HIS A 371 -16.03 -13.21 3.26
CA HIS A 371 -15.00 -12.55 4.06
C HIS A 371 -13.91 -11.93 3.20
N VAL A 372 -13.25 -10.89 3.73
CA VAL A 372 -12.16 -10.19 3.04
C VAL A 372 -11.12 -9.70 4.04
N GLY A 373 -9.87 -9.61 3.61
CA GLY A 373 -8.79 -9.00 4.39
C GLY A 373 -7.61 -8.56 3.53
N VAL A 374 -6.62 -7.96 4.19
CA VAL A 374 -5.36 -7.51 3.59
C VAL A 374 -4.26 -8.46 4.01
N VAL A 375 -3.47 -8.97 3.06
CA VAL A 375 -2.29 -9.79 3.36
C VAL A 375 -1.30 -8.95 4.16
N SER A 376 -0.91 -9.48 5.31
CA SER A 376 -0.01 -8.85 6.27
C SER A 376 1.45 -9.00 5.84
N GLU A 377 2.29 -8.14 6.40
CA GLU A 377 3.74 -8.25 6.42
C GLU A 377 4.25 -9.38 7.34
N GLU A 378 3.43 -9.82 8.29
CA GLU A 378 3.78 -10.91 9.22
C GLU A 378 3.44 -12.29 8.63
N ILE A 379 4.31 -13.25 8.91
CA ILE A 379 4.13 -14.67 8.59
C ILE A 379 3.85 -15.49 9.86
N ASP A 380 3.12 -16.58 9.75
CA ASP A 380 2.90 -17.51 10.85
C ASP A 380 4.14 -18.42 11.10
N ILE A 381 4.07 -19.28 12.12
CA ILE A 381 5.16 -20.22 12.47
C ILE A 381 5.49 -21.22 11.36
N ALA A 382 4.56 -21.48 10.44
CA ALA A 382 4.75 -22.35 9.28
C ALA A 382 5.27 -21.58 8.05
N GLY A 383 5.50 -20.28 8.21
CA GLY A 383 5.98 -19.35 7.19
C GLY A 383 4.90 -18.87 6.21
N ASN A 384 3.61 -19.08 6.49
CA ASN A 384 2.53 -18.57 5.64
C ASN A 384 2.23 -17.10 5.97
N PRO A 385 1.92 -16.25 4.96
CA PRO A 385 1.43 -14.91 5.24
C PRO A 385 0.17 -14.93 6.12
N THR A 386 0.11 -14.02 7.07
CA THR A 386 -1.11 -13.76 7.86
C THR A 386 -2.00 -12.75 7.12
N VAL A 387 -3.25 -12.62 7.57
CA VAL A 387 -4.24 -11.69 6.99
C VAL A 387 -4.75 -10.75 8.07
N ILE A 388 -4.63 -9.43 7.84
CA ILE A 388 -5.26 -8.39 8.63
C ILE A 388 -6.73 -8.34 8.27
N ASN A 389 -7.60 -8.61 9.24
CA ASN A 389 -9.04 -8.68 9.03
C ASN A 389 -9.81 -8.41 10.33
N ASN A 390 -11.14 -8.34 10.23
CA ASN A 390 -12.04 -8.30 11.38
C ASN A 390 -13.08 -9.42 11.23
N TRP A 391 -12.93 -10.48 12.03
CA TRP A 391 -13.54 -11.79 11.79
C TRP A 391 -15.04 -11.85 12.10
N THR A 392 -15.42 -11.82 13.38
CA THR A 392 -16.81 -11.96 13.83
C THR A 392 -17.03 -11.34 15.20
N THR A 393 -18.27 -11.39 15.71
CA THR A 393 -18.63 -10.91 17.04
C THR A 393 -17.69 -11.46 18.11
N GLY A 394 -17.20 -10.58 18.98
CA GLY A 394 -16.21 -10.91 20.02
C GLY A 394 -14.75 -10.75 19.58
N TYR A 395 -14.51 -10.49 18.29
CA TYR A 395 -13.18 -10.20 17.76
C TYR A 395 -12.97 -8.69 17.56
N VAL A 396 -11.71 -8.32 17.42
CA VAL A 396 -11.24 -7.01 16.98
C VAL A 396 -10.45 -7.16 15.69
N THR A 397 -10.18 -6.07 14.99
CA THR A 397 -9.23 -6.07 13.88
C THR A 397 -7.86 -6.58 14.34
N GLN A 398 -7.36 -7.63 13.70
CA GLN A 398 -6.09 -8.27 14.04
C GLN A 398 -5.53 -9.08 12.87
N ARG A 399 -4.29 -9.58 13.03
CA ARG A 399 -3.65 -10.52 12.11
C ARG A 399 -4.05 -11.95 12.46
N MET A 400 -4.38 -12.76 11.46
CA MET A 400 -4.79 -14.15 11.64
C MET A 400 -4.18 -15.04 10.57
N SER A 401 -3.77 -16.27 10.92
CA SER A 401 -3.36 -17.28 9.94
C SER A 401 -4.62 -17.93 9.34
N LEU A 402 -5.10 -17.38 8.22
CA LEU A 402 -6.33 -17.81 7.55
C LEU A 402 -6.06 -18.59 6.27
N LEU A 403 -5.02 -18.21 5.51
CA LEU A 403 -4.76 -18.74 4.17
C LEU A 403 -4.64 -20.28 4.11
N PRO A 404 -4.05 -20.98 5.09
CA PRO A 404 -3.93 -22.44 5.02
C PRO A 404 -5.23 -23.20 5.24
N THR A 405 -6.22 -22.59 5.90
CA THR A 405 -7.43 -23.28 6.40
C THR A 405 -8.71 -22.78 5.78
N ILE A 406 -8.73 -21.55 5.28
CA ILE A 406 -9.90 -20.91 4.69
C ILE A 406 -9.71 -20.82 3.17
N PRO A 407 -10.65 -21.34 2.36
CA PRO A 407 -10.57 -21.24 0.91
C PRO A 407 -10.46 -19.79 0.42
N VAL A 408 -9.34 -19.47 -0.26
CA VAL A 408 -9.16 -18.18 -0.94
C VAL A 408 -9.85 -18.24 -2.31
N THR A 409 -10.90 -17.45 -2.48
CA THR A 409 -11.69 -17.40 -3.71
C THR A 409 -11.16 -16.38 -4.71
N HIS A 410 -10.58 -15.27 -4.23
CA HIS A 410 -9.99 -14.23 -5.05
C HIS A 410 -8.78 -13.63 -4.35
N HIS A 411 -7.74 -13.34 -5.11
CA HIS A 411 -6.51 -12.71 -4.65
C HIS A 411 -6.20 -11.56 -5.60
N PHE A 412 -6.24 -10.34 -5.09
CA PHE A 412 -5.99 -9.13 -5.87
C PHE A 412 -4.70 -8.47 -5.42
N ARG A 413 -3.88 -8.10 -6.40
CA ARG A 413 -2.84 -7.10 -6.20
C ARG A 413 -3.39 -5.75 -6.62
N LEU A 414 -3.23 -4.71 -5.79
CA LEU A 414 -3.75 -3.37 -6.03
C LEU A 414 -2.95 -2.59 -7.09
N ILE A 415 -2.71 -3.24 -8.23
CA ILE A 415 -2.20 -2.64 -9.46
C ILE A 415 -3.43 -2.48 -10.37
N PRO A 416 -3.78 -1.24 -10.76
CA PRO A 416 -4.87 -0.99 -11.71
C PRO A 416 -4.65 -1.69 -13.05
N LYS A 417 -5.74 -2.09 -13.72
CA LYS A 417 -5.71 -2.74 -15.05
C LYS A 417 -5.49 -1.76 -16.20
#